data_AF-A0A0H3XM81-F1
#
_entry.id   AF-A0A0H3XM81-F1
#
_cell.length_a   1.000
_cell.length_b   1.000
_cell.length_c   1.000
_cell.angle_alpha   90.00
_cell.angle_beta   90.00
_cell.angle_gamma   90.00
#
_symmetry.space_group_name_H-M   'P 1'
#
loop_
_entity.id
_entity.type
_entity.pdbx_description
1 polymer ?
#
loop_
_entity_poly.entity_id
_entity_poly.type
_entity_poly.pdbx_seq_one_letter_code
_entity_poly.pdbx_strand_id
1 'polypeptide(L)'
;MFGFIVMSGTAFLTAFLSSQIVFLILTIFCSLFLLGGLPYSLFKEKTNWITINFEGKGLKTISQVKEIINFKNYLDTKQMKYPNITKKIYDFYNSLSDAELQNPAAEDVTMKRIDLYRSLGLTESKDFVLKGIVNYWKDNPDIMNGVEIDLSFDNYFKDLTSLQQSRSSSVYIKELLEIADYYETTYNLNQFIDLESPKCCGLLTYNDSSLVLKLDDGSTFDSNKINGEVYNEIYKSFMSGSKVYRFNAELQREFLKVYNNPLYFIIRNLEDIIYNAVYDYNTFKTSQVSLDESFKKYQSIIGIYQAISYFNVIEHWNRIWSSMVGYYGNFWFYPFSNFSPDFDNQNNMLISYQDFELILNNKNQLDVENLHPFQDDYLIEIVYLILAGLLTIGAFMIITRKNISN
;
A
#
# COMPACT_ATOMS: atom_id res chain seq x y z
N MET A 1 -13.05 25.89 11.90
CA MET A 1 -13.85 26.46 10.80
C MET A 1 -15.29 25.95 10.78
N PHE A 2 -15.52 24.63 10.77
CA PHE A 2 -16.86 24.03 10.98
C PHE A 2 -17.64 24.66 12.14
N GLY A 3 -16.97 24.88 13.28
CA GLY A 3 -17.57 25.56 14.44
C GLY A 3 -18.07 26.99 14.13
N PHE A 4 -17.42 27.74 13.25
CA PHE A 4 -17.91 29.07 12.83
C PHE A 4 -19.21 28.97 12.04
N ILE A 5 -19.35 27.97 11.17
CA ILE A 5 -20.58 27.73 10.40
C ILE A 5 -21.72 27.37 11.36
N VAL A 6 -21.50 26.45 12.30
CA VAL A 6 -22.48 26.06 13.34
C VAL A 6 -22.89 27.26 14.21
N MET A 7 -21.91 28.00 14.73
CA MET A 7 -22.15 29.13 15.63
C MET A 7 -22.89 30.26 14.92
N SER A 8 -22.55 30.57 13.67
CA SER A 8 -23.22 31.63 12.90
C SER A 8 -24.68 31.29 12.61
N GLY A 9 -24.97 30.03 12.25
CA GLY A 9 -26.34 29.55 12.11
C GLY A 9 -27.13 29.59 13.42
N THR A 10 -26.50 29.20 14.53
CA THR A 10 -27.13 29.21 15.87
C THR A 10 -27.42 30.64 16.34
N ALA A 11 -26.45 31.55 16.19
CA ALA A 11 -26.60 32.96 16.55
C ALA A 11 -27.71 33.63 15.72
N PHE A 12 -27.81 33.29 14.44
CA PHE A 12 -28.90 33.76 13.60
C PHE A 12 -30.25 33.22 14.06
N LEU A 13 -30.39 31.91 14.27
CA LEU A 13 -31.66 31.32 14.71
C LEU A 13 -32.13 31.86 16.07
N THR A 14 -31.21 32.04 17.03
CA THR A 14 -31.53 32.63 18.34
C THR A 14 -31.95 34.09 18.27
N ALA A 15 -31.60 34.82 17.21
CA ALA A 15 -32.09 36.18 16.99
C ALA A 15 -33.61 36.22 16.67
N PHE A 16 -34.18 35.13 16.13
CA PHE A 16 -35.61 35.05 15.75
C PHE A 16 -36.45 34.15 16.64
N LEU A 17 -35.89 33.04 17.11
CA LEU A 17 -36.59 31.97 17.79
C LEU A 17 -36.22 31.91 19.27
N SER A 18 -37.09 31.29 20.08
CA SER A 18 -36.76 31.03 21.48
C SER A 18 -35.64 30.00 21.59
N SER A 19 -34.86 30.08 22.66
CA SER A 19 -33.74 29.16 22.92
C SER A 19 -34.18 27.69 22.93
N GLN A 20 -35.40 27.40 23.40
CA GLN A 20 -35.99 26.06 23.42
C GLN A 20 -36.19 25.51 22.00
N ILE A 21 -36.70 26.33 21.07
CA ILE A 21 -36.90 25.92 19.67
C ILE A 21 -35.55 25.72 18.98
N VAL A 22 -34.59 26.63 19.19
CA VAL A 22 -33.24 26.49 18.61
C VAL A 22 -32.55 25.22 19.12
N PHE A 23 -32.66 24.93 20.42
CA PHE A 23 -32.12 23.71 20.99
C PHE A 23 -32.74 22.45 20.38
N LEU A 24 -34.06 22.44 20.15
CA LEU A 24 -34.74 21.33 19.48
C LEU A 24 -34.26 21.14 18.04
N ILE A 25 -34.14 22.23 17.27
CA ILE A 25 -33.63 22.19 15.89
C ILE A 25 -32.21 21.63 15.85
N LEU A 26 -31.32 22.12 16.72
CA LEU A 26 -29.94 21.62 16.80
C LEU A 26 -29.87 20.15 17.22
N THR A 27 -30.73 19.72 18.14
CA THR A 27 -30.80 18.31 18.56
C THR A 27 -31.20 17.42 17.38
N ILE A 28 -32.25 17.81 16.64
CA ILE A 28 -32.69 17.09 15.44
C ILE A 28 -31.57 17.08 14.40
N PHE A 29 -30.89 18.21 14.17
CA PHE A 29 -29.79 18.28 13.22
C PHE A 29 -28.63 17.34 13.60
N CYS A 30 -28.21 17.33 14.87
CA CYS A 30 -27.18 16.41 15.36
C CYS A 30 -27.60 14.94 15.23
N SER A 31 -28.89 14.61 15.46
CA SER A 31 -29.39 13.25 15.23
C SER A 31 -29.39 12.88 13.75
N LEU A 32 -29.77 13.81 12.87
CA LEU A 32 -29.75 13.60 11.43
C LEU A 32 -28.33 13.52 10.89
N PHE A 33 -27.35 14.20 11.47
CA PHE A 33 -25.94 14.14 11.09
C PHE A 33 -25.44 12.69 10.97
N LEU A 34 -25.75 11.85 11.97
CA LEU A 34 -25.43 10.42 11.93
C LEU A 34 -26.17 9.64 10.84
N LEU A 35 -27.34 10.10 10.41
CA LEU A 35 -28.13 9.45 9.34
C LEU A 35 -27.78 10.00 7.95
N GLY A 36 -27.13 11.16 7.88
CA GLY A 36 -26.81 11.85 6.64
C GLY A 36 -25.84 11.10 5.74
N GLY A 37 -25.01 10.22 6.28
CA GLY A 37 -24.09 9.37 5.51
C GLY A 37 -24.73 8.08 4.98
N LEU A 38 -25.96 7.74 5.39
CA LEU A 38 -26.62 6.50 4.93
C LEU A 38 -26.74 6.39 3.39
N PRO A 39 -27.10 7.45 2.64
CA PRO A 39 -27.15 7.37 1.19
C PRO A 39 -25.79 6.99 0.57
N TYR A 40 -24.70 7.61 1.05
CA TYR A 40 -23.33 7.28 0.65
C TYR A 40 -23.00 5.81 0.93
N SER A 41 -23.26 5.34 2.14
CA SER A 41 -22.92 3.97 2.54
C SER A 41 -23.72 2.92 1.77
N LEU A 42 -25.02 3.16 1.54
CA LEU A 42 -25.86 2.29 0.71
C LEU A 42 -25.41 2.27 -0.74
N PHE A 43 -25.03 3.44 -1.27
CA PHE A 43 -24.46 3.55 -2.62
C PHE A 43 -23.18 2.72 -2.73
N LYS A 44 -22.24 2.94 -1.80
CA LYS A 44 -20.94 2.28 -1.75
C LYS A 44 -21.07 0.76 -1.69
N GLU A 45 -21.89 0.25 -0.76
CA GLU A 45 -22.19 -1.19 -0.65
C GLU A 45 -22.76 -1.76 -1.94
N LYS A 46 -23.64 -1.03 -2.63
CA LYS A 46 -24.22 -1.49 -3.90
C LYS A 46 -23.23 -1.48 -5.06
N THR A 47 -22.25 -0.58 -5.05
CA THR A 47 -21.27 -0.45 -6.13
C THR A 47 -20.03 -1.29 -5.94
N ASN A 48 -19.56 -1.47 -4.71
CA ASN A 48 -18.25 -2.08 -4.41
C ASN A 48 -18.07 -3.45 -5.04
N TRP A 49 -19.15 -4.25 -5.09
CA TRP A 49 -19.14 -5.61 -5.62
C TRP A 49 -19.43 -5.71 -7.11
N ILE A 50 -19.72 -4.60 -7.79
CA ILE A 50 -19.90 -4.61 -9.25
C ILE A 50 -18.54 -4.86 -9.88
N THR A 51 -18.48 -5.80 -10.83
CA THR A 51 -17.26 -6.10 -11.59
C THR A 51 -17.25 -5.34 -12.90
N ILE A 52 -16.14 -4.65 -13.19
CA ILE A 52 -15.82 -4.07 -14.49
C ILE A 52 -14.91 -5.04 -15.25
N ASN A 53 -15.19 -5.24 -16.54
CA ASN A 53 -14.32 -6.01 -17.42
C ASN A 53 -13.34 -5.11 -18.16
N PHE A 54 -12.04 -5.38 -17.99
CA PHE A 54 -10.96 -4.79 -18.75
C PHE A 54 -10.55 -5.76 -19.88
N GLU A 55 -10.67 -5.31 -21.12
CA GLU A 55 -10.45 -6.16 -22.29
C GLU A 55 -9.06 -6.79 -22.28
N GLY A 56 -9.02 -8.13 -22.32
CA GLY A 56 -7.78 -8.91 -22.29
C GLY A 56 -7.05 -8.96 -20.94
N LYS A 57 -7.59 -8.33 -19.88
CA LYS A 57 -6.95 -8.23 -18.56
C LYS A 57 -7.82 -8.75 -17.41
N GLY A 58 -9.10 -9.02 -17.67
CA GLY A 58 -10.01 -9.71 -16.76
C GLY A 58 -10.94 -8.78 -15.99
N LEU A 59 -11.61 -9.35 -14.99
CA LEU A 59 -12.61 -8.67 -14.18
C LEU A 59 -11.98 -8.08 -12.91
N LYS A 60 -12.36 -6.86 -12.55
CA LYS A 60 -12.01 -6.22 -11.27
C LYS A 60 -13.24 -5.59 -10.65
N THR A 61 -13.35 -5.61 -9.33
CA THR A 61 -14.47 -4.95 -8.64
C THR A 61 -14.27 -3.44 -8.60
N ILE A 62 -15.36 -2.67 -8.47
CA ILE A 62 -15.28 -1.20 -8.28
C ILE A 62 -14.42 -0.85 -7.07
N SER A 63 -14.54 -1.62 -5.97
CA SER A 63 -13.71 -1.41 -4.77
C SER A 63 -12.23 -1.48 -5.10
N GLN A 64 -11.80 -2.55 -5.77
CA GLN A 64 -10.40 -2.74 -6.18
C GLN A 64 -9.91 -1.61 -7.09
N VAL A 65 -10.73 -1.20 -8.07
CA VAL A 65 -10.37 -0.11 -8.99
C VAL A 65 -10.17 1.19 -8.21
N LYS A 66 -11.09 1.54 -7.31
CA LYS A 66 -11.00 2.75 -6.50
C LYS A 66 -9.85 2.72 -5.50
N GLU A 67 -9.60 1.59 -4.84
CA GLU A 67 -8.48 1.40 -3.90
C GLU A 67 -7.14 1.67 -4.60
N ILE A 68 -6.94 1.14 -5.81
CA ILE A 68 -5.71 1.33 -6.58
C ILE A 68 -5.52 2.81 -6.99
N ILE A 69 -6.58 3.46 -7.45
CA ILE A 69 -6.55 4.89 -7.80
C ILE A 69 -6.25 5.74 -6.56
N ASN A 70 -6.92 5.44 -5.44
CA ASN A 70 -6.68 6.11 -4.16
C ASN A 70 -5.25 5.89 -3.65
N PHE A 71 -4.71 4.69 -3.78
CA PHE A 71 -3.33 4.41 -3.41
C PHE A 71 -2.35 5.35 -4.14
N LYS A 72 -2.52 5.55 -5.46
CA LYS A 72 -1.69 6.50 -6.21
C LYS A 72 -1.88 7.94 -5.72
N ASN A 73 -3.12 8.37 -5.50
CA ASN A 73 -3.41 9.70 -4.98
C ASN A 73 -2.79 9.94 -3.59
N TYR A 74 -2.91 8.98 -2.67
CA TYR A 74 -2.33 9.03 -1.33
C TYR A 74 -0.81 8.99 -1.36
N LEU A 75 -0.21 8.31 -2.33
CA LEU A 75 1.23 8.35 -2.55
C LEU A 75 1.71 9.73 -3.00
N ASP A 76 1.01 10.34 -3.97
CA ASP A 76 1.36 11.66 -4.51
C ASP A 76 1.18 12.78 -3.48
N THR A 77 0.14 12.67 -2.65
CA THR A 77 -0.16 13.63 -1.57
C THR A 77 0.59 13.34 -0.27
N LYS A 78 1.48 12.34 -0.24
CA LYS A 78 2.29 11.93 0.93
C LYS A 78 1.45 11.53 2.16
N GLN A 79 0.30 10.91 1.94
CA GLN A 79 -0.61 10.41 2.98
C GLN A 79 -0.29 8.97 3.42
N MET A 80 0.60 8.27 2.71
CA MET A 80 1.12 6.96 3.12
C MET A 80 1.96 7.07 4.40
N LYS A 81 1.86 6.08 5.31
CA LYS A 81 2.61 6.07 6.58
C LYS A 81 4.12 6.14 6.40
N TYR A 82 4.65 5.43 5.40
CA TYR A 82 6.07 5.44 5.03
C TYR A 82 6.23 5.93 3.59
N PRO A 83 6.13 7.26 3.36
CA PRO A 83 5.93 7.81 2.02
C PRO A 83 7.18 7.70 1.14
N ASN A 84 8.39 7.73 1.70
CA ASN A 84 9.61 7.78 0.89
C ASN A 84 9.93 6.39 0.30
N ILE A 85 9.92 5.34 1.11
CA ILE A 85 10.17 3.97 0.66
C ILE A 85 9.07 3.49 -0.30
N THR A 86 7.81 3.75 0.05
CA THR A 86 6.66 3.37 -0.79
C THR A 86 6.77 4.04 -2.16
N LYS A 87 7.10 5.33 -2.19
CA LYS A 87 7.26 6.07 -3.46
C LYS A 87 8.44 5.56 -4.27
N LYS A 88 9.58 5.29 -3.62
CA LYS A 88 10.78 4.80 -4.30
C LYS A 88 10.55 3.45 -4.98
N ILE A 89 9.81 2.54 -4.34
CA ILE A 89 9.41 1.25 -4.91
C ILE A 89 8.36 1.44 -6.03
N TYR A 90 7.37 2.31 -5.81
CA TYR A 90 6.36 2.62 -6.84
C TYR A 90 7.01 3.17 -8.11
N ASP A 91 7.87 4.17 -7.97
CA ASP A 91 8.57 4.82 -9.09
C ASP A 91 9.45 3.81 -9.86
N PHE A 92 10.06 2.84 -9.15
CA PHE A 92 10.79 1.75 -9.78
C PHE A 92 9.90 0.91 -10.69
N TYR A 93 8.81 0.35 -10.17
CA TYR A 93 7.91 -0.50 -10.98
C TYR A 93 7.20 0.29 -12.07
N ASN A 94 6.83 1.54 -11.81
CA ASN A 94 6.20 2.42 -12.80
C ASN A 94 7.17 2.84 -13.93
N SER A 95 8.47 2.68 -13.73
CA SER A 95 9.48 2.92 -14.77
C SER A 95 9.71 1.72 -15.70
N LEU A 96 9.21 0.53 -15.34
CA LEU A 96 9.33 -0.68 -16.15
C LEU A 96 8.33 -0.67 -17.30
N SER A 97 8.70 -1.29 -18.42
CA SER A 97 7.80 -1.53 -19.54
C SER A 97 6.77 -2.62 -19.24
N ASP A 98 5.68 -2.68 -20.01
CA ASP A 98 4.65 -3.71 -19.86
C ASP A 98 5.20 -5.14 -19.97
N ALA A 99 6.22 -5.35 -20.82
CA ALA A 99 6.87 -6.65 -20.98
C ALA A 99 7.67 -7.04 -19.73
N GLU A 100 8.38 -6.09 -19.14
CA GLU A 100 9.14 -6.29 -17.90
C GLU A 100 8.21 -6.50 -16.69
N LEU A 101 7.09 -5.78 -16.63
CA LEU A 101 6.06 -6.00 -15.62
C LEU A 101 5.44 -7.39 -15.73
N GLN A 102 5.24 -7.92 -16.93
CA GLN A 102 4.71 -9.28 -17.11
C GLN A 102 5.70 -10.39 -16.73
N ASN A 103 7.00 -10.09 -16.75
CA ASN A 103 8.04 -11.03 -16.37
C ASN A 103 8.99 -10.43 -15.32
N PRO A 104 8.52 -10.21 -14.08
CA PRO A 104 9.32 -9.58 -13.04
C PRO A 104 10.48 -10.47 -12.55
N ALA A 105 10.55 -11.72 -13.01
CA ALA A 105 11.63 -12.66 -12.73
C ALA A 105 12.70 -12.70 -13.83
N ALA A 106 12.54 -11.93 -14.92
CA ALA A 106 13.57 -11.80 -15.94
C ALA A 106 14.89 -11.29 -15.35
N GLU A 107 16.00 -11.71 -15.93
CA GLU A 107 17.35 -11.40 -15.43
C GLU A 107 17.62 -9.88 -15.42
N ASP A 108 17.22 -9.19 -16.48
CA ASP A 108 17.35 -7.73 -16.61
C ASP A 108 16.53 -6.98 -15.55
N VAL A 109 15.30 -7.42 -15.27
CA VAL A 109 14.45 -6.85 -14.21
C VAL A 109 15.05 -7.14 -12.83
N THR A 110 15.61 -8.33 -12.64
CA THR A 110 16.29 -8.72 -11.40
C THR A 110 17.51 -7.84 -11.14
N MET A 111 18.32 -7.56 -12.17
CA MET A 111 19.45 -6.64 -12.07
C MET A 111 19.03 -5.21 -11.72
N LYS A 112 17.97 -4.70 -12.37
CA LYS A 112 17.40 -3.39 -12.02
C LYS A 112 16.91 -3.34 -10.56
N ARG A 113 16.34 -4.43 -10.05
CA ARG A 113 15.89 -4.54 -8.66
C ARG A 113 17.06 -4.53 -7.69
N ILE A 114 18.17 -5.17 -8.03
CA ILE A 114 19.41 -5.08 -7.24
C ILE A 114 19.91 -3.65 -7.15
N ASP A 115 19.89 -2.92 -8.26
CA ASP A 115 20.26 -1.51 -8.28
C ASP A 115 19.32 -0.64 -7.43
N LEU A 116 18.01 -0.96 -7.40
CA LEU A 116 17.07 -0.37 -6.45
C LEU A 116 17.54 -0.59 -5.01
N TYR A 117 17.82 -1.82 -4.58
CA TYR A 117 18.22 -2.09 -3.19
C TYR A 117 19.57 -1.47 -2.83
N ARG A 118 20.52 -1.43 -3.78
CA ARG A 118 21.79 -0.68 -3.61
C ARG A 118 21.51 0.81 -3.40
N SER A 119 20.60 1.39 -4.17
CA SER A 119 20.21 2.81 -4.04
C SER A 119 19.52 3.12 -2.70
N LEU A 120 18.83 2.13 -2.12
CA LEU A 120 18.24 2.22 -0.78
C LEU A 120 19.29 2.03 0.34
N GLY A 121 20.50 1.59 0.00
CA GLY A 121 21.59 1.33 0.94
C GLY A 121 21.44 0.00 1.69
N LEU A 122 20.61 -0.92 1.19
CA LEU A 122 20.26 -2.19 1.85
C LEU A 122 21.26 -3.29 1.59
N THR A 123 21.97 -3.23 0.47
CA THR A 123 22.94 -4.25 0.07
C THR A 123 24.37 -3.78 0.28
N GLU A 124 25.28 -4.75 0.41
CA GLU A 124 26.72 -4.54 0.27
C GLU A 124 27.19 -5.20 -1.02
N SER A 125 28.07 -4.51 -1.74
CA SER A 125 28.79 -5.06 -2.88
C SER A 125 30.20 -5.39 -2.40
N LYS A 126 30.36 -6.59 -1.87
CA LYS A 126 31.65 -7.21 -1.54
C LYS A 126 31.52 -8.69 -1.84
N ASP A 127 32.62 -9.30 -2.32
CA ASP A 127 32.76 -10.75 -2.40
C ASP A 127 32.65 -11.33 -0.99
N PHE A 128 31.43 -11.66 -0.57
CA PHE A 128 31.17 -12.29 0.72
C PHE A 128 31.24 -13.78 0.51
N VAL A 129 32.16 -14.43 1.21
CA VAL A 129 32.39 -15.87 1.11
C VAL A 129 32.13 -16.51 2.46
N LEU A 130 31.13 -17.40 2.52
CA LEU A 130 30.94 -18.30 3.63
C LEU A 130 31.80 -19.54 3.41
N LYS A 131 32.65 -19.84 4.38
CA LYS A 131 33.52 -21.02 4.37
C LYS A 131 33.01 -22.03 5.38
N GLY A 132 33.04 -23.30 5.02
CA GLY A 132 32.70 -24.36 5.97
C GLY A 132 32.79 -25.75 5.39
N ILE A 133 32.13 -26.70 6.06
CA ILE A 133 32.25 -28.12 5.73
C ILE A 133 30.91 -28.65 5.22
N VAL A 134 30.94 -29.34 4.09
CA VAL A 134 29.82 -30.09 3.51
C VAL A 134 29.99 -31.57 3.81
N ASN A 135 29.01 -32.11 4.53
CA ASN A 135 28.96 -33.53 4.89
C ASN A 135 28.23 -34.39 3.84
N TYR A 136 27.44 -33.76 2.96
CA TYR A 136 26.71 -34.44 1.89
C TYR A 136 26.22 -33.45 0.82
N TRP A 137 26.29 -33.85 -0.44
CA TRP A 137 25.80 -33.11 -1.60
C TRP A 137 25.06 -34.04 -2.57
N LYS A 138 23.81 -33.72 -2.92
CA LYS A 138 22.91 -34.57 -3.73
C LYS A 138 23.53 -35.06 -5.04
N ASP A 139 24.23 -34.17 -5.74
CA ASP A 139 24.79 -34.44 -7.07
C ASP A 139 26.21 -35.04 -7.02
N ASN A 140 26.72 -35.27 -5.81
CA ASN A 140 28.03 -35.90 -5.62
C ASN A 140 28.01 -36.83 -4.39
N PRO A 141 27.64 -38.11 -4.59
CA PRO A 141 27.59 -39.08 -3.50
C PRO A 141 28.96 -39.42 -2.91
N ASP A 142 30.07 -39.03 -3.55
CA ASP A 142 31.43 -39.22 -3.04
C ASP A 142 31.80 -38.20 -1.96
N ILE A 143 31.00 -37.13 -1.79
CA ILE A 143 31.07 -36.22 -0.63
C ILE A 143 30.43 -36.92 0.57
N MET A 144 31.17 -37.86 1.14
CA MET A 144 30.91 -38.45 2.46
C MET A 144 32.22 -38.32 3.24
N ASN A 145 32.23 -37.43 4.26
CA ASN A 145 33.30 -37.17 5.25
C ASN A 145 33.85 -35.74 5.31
N GLY A 146 33.09 -34.74 4.84
CA GLY A 146 33.37 -33.35 5.18
C GLY A 146 34.35 -32.68 4.22
N VAL A 147 33.81 -32.04 3.19
CA VAL A 147 34.56 -31.32 2.14
C VAL A 147 34.49 -29.82 2.41
N GLU A 148 35.58 -29.09 2.21
CA GLU A 148 35.58 -27.63 2.35
C GLU A 148 34.82 -26.98 1.18
N ILE A 149 33.90 -26.07 1.50
CA ILE A 149 33.14 -25.29 0.53
C ILE A 149 33.36 -23.80 0.77
N ASP A 150 33.57 -23.08 -0.32
CA ASP A 150 33.50 -21.62 -0.37
C ASP A 150 32.18 -21.25 -1.09
N LEU A 151 31.20 -20.71 -0.35
CA LEU A 151 29.94 -20.17 -0.87
C LEU A 151 30.05 -18.66 -1.02
N SER A 152 30.06 -18.19 -2.26
CA SER A 152 30.28 -16.77 -2.56
C SER A 152 28.98 -16.08 -2.99
N PHE A 153 28.84 -14.80 -2.65
CA PHE A 153 27.65 -13.99 -2.93
C PHE A 153 28.06 -12.65 -3.57
N ASP A 154 27.46 -12.28 -4.71
CA ASP A 154 27.73 -11.00 -5.40
C ASP A 154 26.99 -9.83 -4.74
N ASN A 155 25.79 -10.10 -4.22
CA ASN A 155 24.98 -9.12 -3.50
C ASN A 155 24.31 -9.81 -2.32
N TYR A 156 24.42 -9.20 -1.14
CA TYR A 156 23.70 -9.65 0.05
C TYR A 156 23.15 -8.44 0.80
N PHE A 157 22.06 -8.66 1.54
CA PHE A 157 21.47 -7.62 2.37
C PHE A 157 22.31 -7.47 3.63
N LYS A 158 22.48 -6.22 4.05
CA LYS A 158 23.05 -5.88 5.35
C LYS A 158 22.22 -6.53 6.45
N ASP A 159 22.87 -6.90 7.54
CA ASP A 159 22.17 -7.36 8.72
C ASP A 159 21.36 -6.22 9.36
N LEU A 160 20.17 -6.55 9.86
CA LEU A 160 19.27 -5.57 10.50
C LEU A 160 19.94 -4.87 11.69
N THR A 161 20.68 -5.62 12.50
CA THR A 161 21.42 -5.08 13.67
C THR A 161 22.48 -4.07 13.23
N SER A 162 23.17 -4.37 12.13
CA SER A 162 24.18 -3.48 11.56
C SER A 162 23.57 -2.16 11.09
N LEU A 163 22.39 -2.21 10.48
CA LEU A 163 21.67 -1.00 10.08
C LEU A 163 21.19 -0.17 11.29
N GLN A 164 20.65 -0.81 12.33
CA GLN A 164 20.23 -0.14 13.57
C GLN A 164 21.39 0.61 14.23
N GLN A 165 22.60 0.03 14.22
CA GLN A 165 23.79 0.63 14.82
C GLN A 165 24.43 1.73 13.97
N SER A 166 24.23 1.70 12.64
CA SER A 166 24.92 2.58 11.69
C SER A 166 24.59 4.07 11.79
N ARG A 167 23.59 4.47 12.60
CA ARG A 167 23.05 5.85 12.68
C ARG A 167 22.80 6.48 11.30
N SER A 168 22.37 5.68 10.33
CA SER A 168 22.17 6.13 8.95
C SER A 168 21.26 7.35 8.87
N SER A 169 21.68 8.37 8.13
CA SER A 169 20.86 9.56 7.84
C SER A 169 19.85 9.32 6.71
N SER A 170 19.90 8.15 6.04
CA SER A 170 18.98 7.81 4.96
C SER A 170 17.55 7.71 5.47
N VAL A 171 16.65 8.48 4.86
CA VAL A 171 15.21 8.45 5.17
C VAL A 171 14.63 7.06 4.90
N TYR A 172 15.11 6.36 3.86
CA TYR A 172 14.66 5.02 3.51
C TYR A 172 15.01 3.99 4.57
N ILE A 173 16.24 4.06 5.11
CA ILE A 173 16.68 3.15 6.19
C ILE A 173 15.85 3.39 7.44
N LYS A 174 15.57 4.65 7.80
CA LYS A 174 14.72 4.98 8.95
C LYS A 174 13.33 4.38 8.82
N GLU A 175 12.66 4.62 7.69
CA GLU A 175 11.32 4.08 7.44
C GLU A 175 11.33 2.54 7.45
N LEU A 176 12.35 1.89 6.86
CA LEU A 176 12.45 0.42 6.88
C LEU A 176 12.68 -0.15 8.28
N LEU A 177 13.46 0.52 9.14
CA LEU A 177 13.61 0.12 10.53
C LEU A 177 12.30 0.26 11.31
N GLU A 178 11.55 1.34 11.08
CA GLU A 178 10.22 1.52 11.70
C GLU A 178 9.21 0.47 11.22
N ILE A 179 9.32 0.01 9.96
CA ILE A 179 8.50 -1.10 9.44
C ILE A 179 8.92 -2.42 10.10
N ALA A 180 10.22 -2.67 10.25
CA ALA A 180 10.73 -3.86 10.93
C ALA A 180 10.24 -3.93 12.38
N ASP A 181 10.29 -2.81 13.11
CA ASP A 181 9.78 -2.71 14.48
C ASP A 181 8.26 -2.93 14.53
N TYR A 182 7.51 -2.40 13.56
CA TYR A 182 6.07 -2.65 13.44
C TYR A 182 5.76 -4.15 13.21
N TYR A 183 6.54 -4.82 12.37
CA TYR A 183 6.36 -6.25 12.09
C TYR A 183 6.73 -7.12 13.30
N GLU A 184 7.82 -6.79 13.99
CA GLU A 184 8.21 -7.50 15.21
C GLU A 184 7.13 -7.38 16.29
N THR A 185 6.62 -6.16 16.51
CA THR A 185 5.61 -5.90 17.55
C THR A 185 4.23 -6.49 17.23
N THR A 186 3.85 -6.56 15.96
CA THR A 186 2.50 -6.98 15.54
C THR A 186 2.42 -8.46 15.17
N TYR A 187 3.48 -9.02 14.58
CA TYR A 187 3.45 -10.35 13.95
C TYR A 187 4.55 -11.31 14.40
N ASN A 188 5.54 -10.85 15.18
CA ASN A 188 6.82 -11.54 15.39
C ASN A 188 7.58 -11.74 14.06
N LEU A 189 8.75 -11.11 13.94
CA LEU A 189 9.46 -11.02 12.66
C LEU A 189 9.93 -12.40 12.17
N ASN A 190 10.31 -13.30 13.07
CA ASN A 190 10.70 -14.66 12.70
C ASN A 190 9.50 -15.45 12.16
N GLN A 191 8.34 -15.36 12.82
CA GLN A 191 7.12 -15.97 12.32
C GLN A 191 6.71 -15.40 10.96
N PHE A 192 6.87 -14.10 10.76
CA PHE A 192 6.63 -13.46 9.47
C PHE A 192 7.54 -14.02 8.37
N ILE A 193 8.85 -14.13 8.63
CA ILE A 193 9.82 -14.71 7.69
C ILE A 193 9.47 -16.16 7.38
N ASP A 194 9.14 -16.97 8.38
CA ASP A 194 8.77 -18.37 8.18
C ASP A 194 7.58 -18.51 7.23
N LEU A 195 6.57 -17.64 7.36
CA LEU A 195 5.38 -17.63 6.50
C LEU A 195 5.65 -17.13 5.07
N GLU A 196 6.55 -16.17 4.88
CA GLU A 196 6.88 -15.62 3.57
C GLU A 196 8.03 -16.36 2.85
N SER A 197 8.83 -17.14 3.59
CA SER A 197 9.93 -17.97 3.08
C SER A 197 9.58 -18.87 1.89
N PRO A 198 8.37 -19.45 1.78
CA PRO A 198 8.03 -20.26 0.62
C PRO A 198 7.76 -19.44 -0.65
N LYS A 199 7.42 -18.16 -0.50
CA LYS A 199 7.06 -17.24 -1.60
C LYS A 199 8.26 -16.45 -2.11
N CYS A 200 9.18 -16.10 -1.22
CA CYS A 200 10.39 -15.39 -1.57
C CYS A 200 11.52 -16.40 -1.83
N CYS A 201 12.01 -16.49 -3.06
CA CYS A 201 13.31 -17.14 -3.30
C CYS A 201 14.39 -16.40 -2.50
N GLY A 202 15.29 -17.13 -1.85
CA GLY A 202 16.35 -16.52 -1.04
C GLY A 202 17.24 -15.62 -1.89
N LEU A 203 17.75 -14.57 -1.24
CA LEU A 203 18.55 -13.44 -1.73
C LEU A 203 19.16 -13.48 -3.15
N LEU A 204 19.15 -12.28 -3.71
CA LEU A 204 19.53 -11.88 -5.07
C LEU A 204 20.95 -12.25 -5.49
N THR A 205 21.03 -12.73 -6.74
CA THR A 205 22.23 -12.95 -7.56
C THR A 205 23.40 -13.58 -6.83
N TYR A 206 23.54 -14.86 -7.11
CA TYR A 206 24.70 -15.65 -6.75
C TYR A 206 25.77 -15.43 -7.80
N ASN A 207 27.02 -15.50 -7.36
CA ASN A 207 28.12 -15.56 -8.29
C ASN A 207 28.25 -17.01 -8.77
N ASP A 208 27.56 -17.34 -9.86
CA ASP A 208 27.53 -18.68 -10.47
C ASP A 208 28.95 -19.20 -10.80
N SER A 209 29.95 -18.32 -10.86
CA SER A 209 31.34 -18.67 -11.21
C SER A 209 32.23 -19.05 -10.02
N SER A 210 31.74 -18.97 -8.78
CA SER A 210 32.61 -18.86 -7.60
C SER A 210 32.32 -19.84 -6.45
N LEU A 211 31.41 -20.78 -6.66
CA LEU A 211 31.23 -21.89 -5.72
C LEU A 211 32.31 -22.94 -5.97
N VAL A 212 33.29 -23.00 -5.06
CA VAL A 212 34.41 -23.92 -5.14
C VAL A 212 34.27 -24.94 -4.01
N LEU A 213 33.96 -26.18 -4.36
CA LEU A 213 34.10 -27.32 -3.44
C LEU A 213 35.53 -27.84 -3.59
N LYS A 214 36.32 -27.79 -2.52
CA LYS A 214 37.67 -28.36 -2.48
C LYS A 214 37.61 -29.73 -1.85
N LEU A 215 37.82 -30.75 -2.65
CA LEU A 215 37.89 -32.14 -2.21
C LEU A 215 39.17 -32.39 -1.40
N ASP A 216 39.16 -33.44 -0.58
CA ASP A 216 40.27 -33.81 0.31
C ASP A 216 41.60 -34.09 -0.44
N ASP A 217 41.52 -34.41 -1.73
CA ASP A 217 42.67 -34.61 -2.61
C ASP A 217 43.23 -33.30 -3.21
N GLY A 218 42.66 -32.15 -2.84
CA GLY A 218 43.02 -30.83 -3.33
C GLY A 218 42.42 -30.47 -4.69
N SER A 219 41.63 -31.36 -5.30
CA SER A 219 40.90 -31.06 -6.53
C SER A 219 39.66 -30.22 -6.25
N THR A 220 39.25 -29.40 -7.23
CA THR A 220 38.05 -28.58 -7.16
C THR A 220 36.92 -29.23 -7.95
N PHE A 221 35.73 -29.33 -7.36
CA PHE A 221 34.53 -29.73 -8.09
C PHE A 221 34.23 -28.74 -9.22
N ASP A 222 33.70 -29.25 -10.34
CA ASP A 222 33.39 -28.45 -11.52
C ASP A 222 32.29 -27.41 -11.20
N SER A 223 32.69 -26.14 -11.13
CA SER A 223 31.81 -25.00 -10.85
C SER A 223 30.76 -24.79 -11.94
N ASN A 224 30.93 -25.36 -13.14
CA ASN A 224 30.00 -25.18 -14.27
C ASN A 224 28.63 -25.87 -14.10
N LYS A 225 28.43 -26.63 -13.01
CA LYS A 225 27.14 -27.28 -12.69
C LYS A 225 26.35 -26.58 -11.58
N ILE A 226 26.83 -25.44 -11.09
CA ILE A 226 26.30 -24.81 -9.89
C ILE A 226 25.84 -23.41 -10.25
N ASN A 227 24.53 -23.23 -10.33
CA ASN A 227 23.86 -21.96 -10.61
C ASN A 227 23.08 -21.49 -9.38
N GLY A 228 22.48 -20.31 -9.46
CA GLY A 228 21.59 -19.78 -8.42
C GLY A 228 20.40 -20.69 -8.03
N GLU A 229 20.05 -21.71 -8.81
CA GLU A 229 19.01 -22.69 -8.43
C GLU A 229 19.50 -23.61 -7.31
N VAL A 230 20.78 -24.02 -7.33
CA VAL A 230 21.38 -24.90 -6.30
C VAL A 230 21.32 -24.26 -4.92
N TYR A 231 21.60 -22.97 -4.85
CA TYR A 231 21.49 -22.14 -3.66
C TYR A 231 20.07 -22.17 -3.05
N ASN A 232 19.04 -22.04 -3.90
CA ASN A 232 17.65 -22.20 -3.50
C ASN A 232 17.32 -23.64 -3.08
N GLU A 233 17.90 -24.66 -3.71
CA GLU A 233 17.71 -26.05 -3.31
C GLU A 233 18.34 -26.35 -1.94
N ILE A 234 19.53 -25.82 -1.65
CA ILE A 234 20.20 -25.94 -0.35
C ILE A 234 19.29 -25.36 0.74
N TYR A 235 18.78 -24.14 0.52
CA TYR A 235 17.85 -23.50 1.44
C TYR A 235 16.59 -24.34 1.67
N LYS A 236 15.93 -24.79 0.60
CA LYS A 236 14.75 -25.67 0.69
C LYS A 236 15.07 -26.98 1.40
N SER A 237 16.26 -27.54 1.22
CA SER A 237 16.69 -28.75 1.93
C SER A 237 16.78 -28.51 3.44
N PHE A 238 17.34 -27.38 3.86
CA PHE A 238 17.43 -27.03 5.29
C PHE A 238 16.07 -26.77 5.90
N MET A 239 15.18 -26.05 5.21
CA MET A 239 13.83 -25.75 5.71
C MET A 239 12.92 -27.00 5.77
N SER A 240 13.06 -27.93 4.82
CA SER A 240 12.27 -29.17 4.79
C SER A 240 12.83 -30.30 5.67
N GLY A 241 14.00 -30.12 6.28
CA GLY A 241 14.72 -31.19 6.96
C GLY A 241 15.20 -32.31 6.03
N SER A 242 15.24 -32.05 4.72
CA SER A 242 15.74 -32.99 3.72
C SER A 242 17.25 -33.18 3.88
N LYS A 243 17.71 -34.41 3.62
CA LYS A 243 19.12 -34.78 3.74
C LYS A 243 19.90 -34.63 2.43
N VAL A 244 19.32 -33.94 1.43
CA VAL A 244 19.93 -33.82 0.09
C VAL A 244 21.13 -32.86 0.06
N TYR A 245 21.17 -31.88 0.96
CA TYR A 245 22.38 -31.10 1.27
C TYR A 245 22.60 -31.12 2.78
N ARG A 246 23.83 -31.36 3.24
CA ARG A 246 24.16 -31.34 4.69
C ARG A 246 25.45 -30.57 4.92
N PHE A 247 25.36 -29.44 5.61
CA PHE A 247 26.52 -28.67 6.05
C PHE A 247 26.83 -28.97 7.52
N ASN A 248 28.01 -28.56 8.00
CA ASN A 248 28.24 -28.48 9.45
C ASN A 248 27.32 -27.40 10.06
N ALA A 249 27.09 -27.50 11.38
CA ALA A 249 26.11 -26.65 12.07
C ALA A 249 26.43 -25.15 11.94
N GLU A 250 27.71 -24.78 11.91
CA GLU A 250 28.16 -23.40 11.78
C GLU A 250 27.84 -22.83 10.39
N LEU A 251 28.26 -23.51 9.31
CA LEU A 251 27.98 -23.06 7.95
C LEU A 251 26.48 -23.04 7.67
N GLN A 252 25.72 -24.04 8.13
CA GLN A 252 24.27 -24.05 7.99
C GLN A 252 23.64 -22.82 8.67
N ARG A 253 24.09 -22.47 9.88
CA ARG A 253 23.58 -21.30 10.61
C ARG A 253 23.91 -19.99 9.89
N GLU A 254 25.16 -19.80 9.46
CA GLU A 254 25.55 -18.58 8.75
C GLU A 254 24.86 -18.47 7.38
N PHE A 255 24.70 -19.58 6.66
CA PHE A 255 23.91 -19.64 5.44
C PHE A 255 22.46 -19.23 5.69
N LEU A 256 21.80 -19.81 6.70
CA LEU A 256 20.42 -19.46 7.03
C LEU A 256 20.27 -18.00 7.50
N LYS A 257 21.26 -17.41 8.17
CA LYS A 257 21.23 -15.98 8.51
C LYS A 257 21.24 -15.07 7.28
N VAL A 258 22.02 -15.43 6.26
CA VAL A 258 22.00 -14.72 4.97
C VAL A 258 20.62 -14.88 4.35
N TYR A 259 20.11 -16.10 4.23
CA TYR A 259 18.82 -16.39 3.58
C TYR A 259 17.61 -15.79 4.29
N ASN A 260 17.55 -15.90 5.61
CA ASN A 260 16.46 -15.43 6.46
C ASN A 260 16.68 -13.98 6.90
N ASN A 261 17.21 -13.13 6.01
CA ASN A 261 17.46 -11.72 6.33
C ASN A 261 16.12 -10.96 6.42
N PRO A 262 15.75 -10.38 7.57
CA PRO A 262 14.44 -9.76 7.73
C PRO A 262 14.17 -8.59 6.78
N LEU A 263 15.20 -7.80 6.44
CA LEU A 263 15.04 -6.66 5.55
C LEU A 263 14.67 -7.09 4.14
N TYR A 264 15.19 -8.24 3.70
CA TYR A 264 14.82 -8.83 2.42
C TYR A 264 13.33 -9.18 2.40
N PHE A 265 12.82 -9.88 3.42
CA PHE A 265 11.41 -10.24 3.47
C PHE A 265 10.49 -9.02 3.58
N ILE A 266 10.87 -8.03 4.38
CA ILE A 266 10.12 -6.78 4.49
C ILE A 266 10.05 -6.06 3.13
N ILE A 267 11.19 -5.84 2.47
CA ILE A 267 11.20 -5.12 1.19
C ILE A 267 10.44 -5.90 0.11
N ARG A 268 10.61 -7.22 0.04
CA ARG A 268 9.90 -8.07 -0.92
C ARG A 268 8.39 -8.04 -0.72
N ASN A 269 7.93 -8.08 0.53
CA ASN A 269 6.51 -7.98 0.82
C ASN A 269 5.92 -6.63 0.38
N LEU A 270 6.63 -5.52 0.62
CA LEU A 270 6.24 -4.20 0.13
C LEU A 270 6.24 -4.12 -1.39
N GLU A 271 7.27 -4.68 -2.03
CA GLU A 271 7.36 -4.75 -3.48
C GLU A 271 6.20 -5.52 -4.09
N ASP A 272 5.82 -6.68 -3.57
CA ASP A 272 4.73 -7.48 -4.13
C ASP A 272 3.40 -6.73 -4.07
N ILE A 273 3.15 -6.01 -2.96
CA ILE A 273 1.99 -5.14 -2.78
C ILE A 273 2.03 -4.00 -3.81
N ILE A 274 3.13 -3.25 -3.88
CA ILE A 274 3.24 -2.06 -4.73
C ILE A 274 3.28 -2.44 -6.22
N TYR A 275 3.92 -3.56 -6.57
CA TYR A 275 3.95 -4.10 -7.92
C TYR A 275 2.54 -4.38 -8.44
N ASN A 276 1.71 -5.08 -7.65
CA ASN A 276 0.33 -5.35 -8.03
C ASN A 276 -0.45 -4.04 -8.21
N ALA A 277 -0.20 -3.04 -7.35
CA ALA A 277 -0.80 -1.73 -7.47
C ALA A 277 -0.46 -1.02 -8.78
N VAL A 278 0.83 -1.02 -9.14
CA VAL A 278 1.33 -0.42 -10.39
C VAL A 278 0.77 -1.14 -11.61
N TYR A 279 0.80 -2.47 -11.60
CA TYR A 279 0.30 -3.29 -12.70
C TYR A 279 -1.20 -3.05 -12.96
N ASP A 280 -2.01 -3.04 -11.90
CA ASP A 280 -3.44 -2.77 -12.00
C ASP A 280 -3.71 -1.31 -12.40
N TYR A 281 -2.98 -0.33 -11.84
CA TYR A 281 -3.11 1.08 -12.23
C TYR A 281 -2.82 1.30 -13.73
N ASN A 282 -1.73 0.70 -14.23
CA ASN A 282 -1.38 0.74 -15.65
C ASN A 282 -2.44 0.05 -16.51
N THR A 283 -2.98 -1.07 -16.02
CA THR A 283 -4.09 -1.77 -16.68
C THR A 283 -5.31 -0.85 -16.79
N PHE A 284 -5.69 -0.14 -15.73
CA PHE A 284 -6.86 0.75 -15.71
C PHE A 284 -6.70 1.94 -16.65
N LYS A 285 -5.48 2.51 -16.70
CA LYS A 285 -5.14 3.64 -17.56
C LYS A 285 -5.16 3.29 -19.05
N THR A 286 -4.74 2.07 -19.41
CA THR A 286 -4.45 1.71 -20.81
C THR A 286 -5.46 0.74 -21.43
N SER A 287 -6.16 -0.05 -20.63
CA SER A 287 -7.08 -1.07 -21.14
C SER A 287 -8.47 -0.49 -21.36
N GLN A 288 -9.15 -0.95 -22.42
CA GLN A 288 -10.54 -0.58 -22.66
C GLN A 288 -11.46 -1.31 -21.69
N VAL A 289 -12.47 -0.59 -21.21
CA VAL A 289 -13.56 -1.11 -20.38
C VAL A 289 -14.71 -1.55 -21.27
N SER A 290 -15.17 -2.78 -21.08
CA SER A 290 -16.37 -3.27 -21.77
C SER A 290 -17.62 -2.55 -21.27
N LEU A 291 -18.43 -2.01 -22.20
CA LEU A 291 -19.69 -1.32 -21.91
C LEU A 291 -20.86 -2.31 -21.71
N ASP A 292 -20.65 -3.28 -20.83
CA ASP A 292 -21.60 -4.35 -20.52
C ASP A 292 -22.71 -3.90 -19.55
N GLU A 293 -23.57 -4.84 -19.14
CA GLU A 293 -24.65 -4.57 -18.19
C GLU A 293 -24.11 -4.17 -16.80
N SER A 294 -22.97 -4.73 -16.38
CA SER A 294 -22.35 -4.43 -15.10
C SER A 294 -21.89 -2.98 -15.04
N PHE A 295 -21.20 -2.50 -16.08
CA PHE A 295 -20.76 -1.10 -16.15
C PHE A 295 -21.95 -0.14 -16.26
N LYS A 296 -22.98 -0.47 -17.04
CA LYS A 296 -24.22 0.33 -17.12
C LYS A 296 -24.96 0.40 -15.79
N LYS A 297 -25.00 -0.70 -15.03
CA LYS A 297 -25.57 -0.75 -13.69
C LYS A 297 -24.80 0.18 -12.74
N TYR A 298 -23.47 0.16 -12.80
CA TYR A 298 -22.63 1.09 -12.04
C TYR A 298 -22.97 2.55 -12.37
N GLN A 299 -22.96 2.93 -13.66
CA GLN A 299 -23.29 4.30 -14.09
C GLN A 299 -24.69 4.76 -13.64
N SER A 300 -25.69 3.87 -13.71
CA SER A 300 -27.05 4.16 -13.26
C SER A 300 -27.12 4.46 -11.76
N ILE A 301 -26.44 3.65 -10.93
CA ILE A 301 -26.39 3.84 -9.48
C ILE A 301 -25.66 5.15 -9.14
N ILE A 302 -24.57 5.45 -9.84
CA ILE A 302 -23.80 6.70 -9.68
C ILE A 302 -24.68 7.92 -9.97
N GLY A 303 -25.40 7.93 -11.10
CA GLY A 303 -26.25 9.06 -11.47
C GLY A 303 -27.34 9.34 -10.44
N ILE A 304 -27.93 8.30 -9.84
CA ILE A 304 -28.89 8.43 -8.74
C ILE A 304 -28.21 9.03 -7.51
N TYR A 305 -27.04 8.52 -7.13
CA TYR A 305 -26.33 8.99 -5.94
C TYR A 305 -25.85 10.44 -6.09
N GLN A 306 -25.32 10.85 -7.25
CA GLN A 306 -24.95 12.24 -7.52
C GLN A 306 -26.16 13.18 -7.34
N ALA A 307 -27.32 12.81 -7.87
CA ALA A 307 -28.55 13.59 -7.69
C ALA A 307 -28.94 13.71 -6.21
N ILE A 308 -28.82 12.64 -5.43
CA ILE A 308 -29.07 12.69 -3.98
C ILE A 308 -28.05 13.59 -3.27
N SER A 309 -26.76 13.42 -3.58
CA SER A 309 -25.66 14.17 -2.97
C SER A 309 -25.84 15.68 -3.14
N TYR A 310 -26.26 16.15 -4.31
CA TYR A 310 -26.47 17.59 -4.57
C TYR A 310 -27.51 18.26 -3.65
N PHE A 311 -28.52 17.51 -3.18
CA PHE A 311 -29.61 18.06 -2.35
C PHE A 311 -29.47 17.70 -0.87
N ASN A 312 -28.67 16.70 -0.53
CA ASN A 312 -28.53 16.20 0.82
C ASN A 312 -27.63 17.12 1.66
N VAL A 313 -28.22 18.20 2.18
CA VAL A 313 -27.52 19.16 3.05
C VAL A 313 -26.85 18.49 4.24
N ILE A 314 -27.44 17.44 4.82
CA ILE A 314 -26.84 16.76 5.97
C ILE A 314 -25.55 16.04 5.56
N GLU A 315 -25.54 15.41 4.38
CA GLU A 315 -24.33 14.80 3.81
C GLU A 315 -23.25 15.82 3.48
N HIS A 316 -23.60 17.02 3.01
CA HIS A 316 -22.63 18.09 2.84
C HIS A 316 -21.90 18.40 4.16
N TRP A 317 -22.66 18.52 5.25
CA TRP A 317 -22.10 18.79 6.57
C TRP A 317 -21.25 17.64 7.09
N ASN A 318 -21.65 16.38 6.85
CA ASN A 318 -20.84 15.20 7.16
C ASN A 318 -19.51 15.21 6.40
N ARG A 319 -19.51 15.53 5.11
CA ARG A 319 -18.32 15.56 4.27
C ARG A 319 -17.35 16.69 4.63
N ILE A 320 -17.87 17.89 4.91
CA ILE A 320 -17.07 19.01 5.43
C ILE A 320 -16.42 18.62 6.77
N TRP A 321 -17.15 17.91 7.63
CA TRP A 321 -16.60 17.45 8.90
C TRP A 321 -15.52 16.37 8.70
N SER A 322 -15.78 15.35 7.87
CA SER A 322 -14.84 14.25 7.64
C SER A 322 -13.57 14.72 6.93
N SER A 323 -13.66 15.71 6.02
CA SER A 323 -12.50 16.35 5.41
C SER A 323 -11.61 17.09 6.43
N MET A 324 -12.20 17.74 7.44
CA MET A 324 -11.48 18.47 8.48
C MET A 324 -10.87 17.61 9.58
N VAL A 325 -11.51 16.49 9.93
CA VAL A 325 -11.02 15.60 11.00
C VAL A 325 -9.76 14.86 10.58
N GLY A 326 -9.41 14.88 9.29
CA GLY A 326 -8.15 14.31 8.82
C GLY A 326 -8.15 12.78 8.93
N TYR A 327 -9.30 12.14 8.71
CA TYR A 327 -9.40 10.68 8.48
C TYR A 327 -8.58 10.19 7.26
N TYR A 328 -7.89 11.11 6.58
CA TYR A 328 -7.02 10.89 5.44
C TYR A 328 -5.55 11.01 5.87
N GLY A 329 -4.90 9.89 6.18
CA GLY A 329 -3.45 9.86 6.45
C GLY A 329 -2.96 8.68 7.28
N ASN A 330 -1.67 8.38 7.19
CA ASN A 330 -1.01 7.18 7.76
C ASN A 330 -1.51 5.85 7.20
N PHE A 331 -1.91 5.84 5.93
CA PHE A 331 -2.33 4.61 5.28
C PHE A 331 -1.16 3.61 5.21
N TRP A 332 -1.45 2.37 5.61
CA TRP A 332 -0.44 1.32 5.64
C TRP A 332 -0.98 -0.05 5.30
N PHE A 333 -0.07 -0.91 4.82
CA PHE A 333 -0.36 -2.26 4.40
C PHE A 333 -0.16 -3.24 5.56
N TYR A 334 -1.08 -4.19 5.69
CA TYR A 334 -0.88 -5.34 6.55
C TYR A 334 -0.08 -6.41 5.80
N PRO A 335 0.97 -6.99 6.41
CA PRO A 335 1.62 -8.15 5.84
C PRO A 335 0.59 -9.27 5.64
N PHE A 336 0.78 -10.09 4.61
CA PHE A 336 -0.14 -11.17 4.17
C PHE A 336 -1.46 -10.75 3.53
N SER A 337 -1.77 -9.45 3.39
CA SER A 337 -2.92 -9.03 2.61
C SER A 337 -2.66 -9.27 1.11
N ASN A 338 -3.58 -9.96 0.43
CA ASN A 338 -3.56 -10.11 -1.04
C ASN A 338 -3.94 -8.76 -1.67
N PHE A 339 -3.05 -7.77 -1.63
CA PHE A 339 -3.30 -6.37 -2.00
C PHE A 339 -4.77 -5.97 -1.80
N SER A 340 -5.19 -5.87 -0.54
CA SER A 340 -6.44 -5.20 -0.18
C SER A 340 -6.06 -4.07 0.75
N PRO A 341 -5.53 -2.96 0.22
CA PRO A 341 -5.40 -1.75 0.99
C PRO A 341 -6.81 -1.30 1.32
N ASP A 342 -7.31 -1.76 2.46
CA ASP A 342 -8.60 -1.37 2.94
C ASP A 342 -8.47 -0.04 3.67
N PHE A 343 -8.46 1.02 2.86
CA PHE A 343 -8.51 2.40 3.34
C PHE A 343 -9.85 2.72 4.01
N ASP A 344 -10.85 1.85 3.86
CA ASP A 344 -12.21 2.03 4.35
C ASP A 344 -12.45 1.38 5.71
N ASN A 345 -11.61 0.46 6.16
CA ASN A 345 -11.69 -0.14 7.50
C ASN A 345 -11.62 0.88 8.64
N GLN A 346 -11.09 2.07 8.38
CA GLN A 346 -11.02 3.18 9.34
C GLN A 346 -12.23 4.12 9.25
N ASN A 347 -13.08 3.96 8.23
CA ASN A 347 -14.21 4.82 7.96
C ASN A 347 -15.45 4.37 8.75
N ASN A 348 -16.16 5.34 9.33
CA ASN A 348 -17.42 5.09 10.00
C ASN A 348 -18.52 4.92 8.94
N MET A 349 -19.19 3.76 8.92
CA MET A 349 -20.26 3.44 7.97
C MET A 349 -21.47 4.39 8.01
N LEU A 350 -21.58 5.27 9.00
CA LEU A 350 -22.66 6.25 9.11
C LEU A 350 -22.27 7.64 8.59
N ILE A 351 -21.00 7.83 8.22
CA ILE A 351 -20.44 9.11 7.78
C ILE A 351 -20.10 9.02 6.28
N SER A 352 -20.31 10.11 5.58
CA SER A 352 -19.92 10.25 4.17
C SER A 352 -18.48 10.79 4.05
N TYR A 353 -17.77 10.24 3.08
CA TYR A 353 -16.38 10.56 2.78
C TYR A 353 -16.27 11.04 1.33
N GLN A 354 -15.23 11.81 1.03
CA GLN A 354 -14.93 12.17 -0.34
C GLN A 354 -14.69 10.91 -1.19
N ASP A 355 -15.43 10.82 -2.29
CA ASP A 355 -15.37 9.72 -3.26
C ASP A 355 -15.65 10.27 -4.66
N PHE A 356 -15.29 9.51 -5.68
CA PHE A 356 -15.30 9.94 -7.08
C PHE A 356 -15.98 8.93 -8.01
N GLU A 357 -16.41 9.45 -9.16
CA GLU A 357 -16.93 8.67 -10.26
C GLU A 357 -15.79 8.07 -11.10
N LEU A 358 -15.96 6.83 -11.54
CA LEU A 358 -15.14 6.22 -12.56
C LEU A 358 -15.67 6.61 -13.95
N ILE A 359 -14.99 7.56 -14.58
CA ILE A 359 -15.36 8.08 -15.90
C ILE A 359 -14.47 7.44 -16.97
N LEU A 360 -15.06 7.19 -18.13
CA LEU A 360 -14.34 6.71 -19.31
C LEU A 360 -13.96 7.88 -20.22
N ASN A 361 -12.76 7.82 -20.77
CA ASN A 361 -12.32 8.72 -21.82
C ASN A 361 -12.90 8.30 -23.19
N ASN A 362 -12.58 9.08 -24.24
CA ASN A 362 -13.05 8.81 -25.61
C ASN A 362 -12.61 7.46 -26.22
N LYS A 363 -11.66 6.77 -25.58
CA LYS A 363 -11.18 5.43 -25.96
C LYS A 363 -11.78 4.32 -25.10
N ASN A 364 -12.80 4.62 -24.28
CA ASN A 364 -13.36 3.72 -23.28
C ASN A 364 -12.35 3.22 -22.24
N GLN A 365 -11.29 3.98 -21.95
CA GLN A 365 -10.35 3.67 -20.86
C GLN A 365 -10.73 4.50 -19.64
N LEU A 366 -10.39 4.04 -18.43
CA LEU A 366 -10.64 4.83 -17.22
C LEU A 366 -9.78 6.10 -17.22
N ASP A 367 -10.40 7.25 -16.94
CA ASP A 367 -9.67 8.48 -16.64
C ASP A 367 -9.21 8.45 -15.18
N VAL A 368 -8.02 7.90 -14.96
CA VAL A 368 -7.41 7.74 -13.63
C VAL A 368 -6.63 8.99 -13.17
N GLU A 369 -6.49 9.99 -14.02
CA GLU A 369 -5.76 11.23 -13.72
C GLU A 369 -6.71 12.39 -13.38
N ASN A 370 -7.86 12.47 -14.06
CA ASN A 370 -8.88 13.50 -13.79
C ASN A 370 -10.01 12.90 -12.97
N LEU A 371 -9.81 12.81 -11.66
CA LEU A 371 -10.84 12.31 -10.76
C LEU A 371 -11.96 13.34 -10.57
N HIS A 372 -13.19 12.93 -10.83
CA HIS A 372 -14.37 13.76 -10.65
C HIS A 372 -15.05 13.39 -9.33
N PRO A 373 -14.84 14.17 -8.25
CA PRO A 373 -15.50 13.90 -6.98
C PRO A 373 -17.01 14.05 -7.17
N PHE A 374 -17.82 13.22 -6.51
CA PHE A 374 -19.29 13.33 -6.56
C PHE A 374 -19.79 14.71 -6.12
N GLN A 375 -18.97 15.37 -5.31
CA GLN A 375 -19.20 16.69 -4.77
C GLN A 375 -17.84 17.31 -4.47
N ASP A 376 -17.63 18.56 -4.87
CA ASP A 376 -16.44 19.32 -4.50
C ASP A 376 -16.61 19.88 -3.09
N ASP A 377 -15.96 19.23 -2.13
CA ASP A 377 -16.06 19.60 -0.71
C ASP A 377 -15.48 20.99 -0.45
N TYR A 378 -14.46 21.42 -1.19
CA TYR A 378 -13.88 22.76 -1.07
C TYR A 378 -14.83 23.84 -1.57
N LEU A 379 -15.47 23.60 -2.73
CA LEU A 379 -16.48 24.52 -3.25
C LEU A 379 -17.65 24.68 -2.27
N ILE A 380 -18.13 23.57 -1.73
CA ILE A 380 -19.25 23.57 -0.79
C ILE A 380 -18.87 24.23 0.52
N GLU A 381 -17.66 24.00 1.00
CA GLU A 381 -17.09 24.67 2.16
C GLU A 381 -17.12 26.19 1.98
N ILE A 382 -16.68 26.71 0.83
CA ILE A 382 -16.75 28.14 0.50
C ILE A 382 -18.19 28.65 0.52
N VAL A 383 -19.13 27.91 -0.09
CA VAL A 383 -20.55 28.29 -0.12
C VAL A 383 -21.10 28.43 1.31
N TYR A 384 -20.83 27.45 2.19
CA TYR A 384 -21.28 27.51 3.57
C TYR A 384 -20.56 28.58 4.41
N LEU A 385 -19.31 28.91 4.11
CA LEU A 385 -18.60 30.03 4.74
C LEU A 385 -19.21 31.39 4.38
N ILE A 386 -19.52 31.60 3.10
CA ILE A 386 -20.20 32.82 2.64
C ILE A 386 -21.57 32.92 3.30
N LEU A 387 -22.33 31.83 3.32
CA LEU A 387 -23.64 31.76 3.99
C LEU A 387 -23.50 32.07 5.49
N ALA A 388 -22.51 31.49 6.17
CA ALA A 388 -22.26 31.74 7.58
C ALA A 388 -21.98 33.23 7.84
N GLY A 389 -21.14 33.88 7.03
CA GLY A 389 -20.87 35.31 7.14
C GLY A 389 -22.13 36.17 6.97
N LEU A 390 -22.98 35.84 5.99
CA LEU A 390 -24.26 36.51 5.78
C LEU A 390 -25.21 36.33 6.99
N LEU A 391 -25.27 35.13 7.56
CA LEU A 391 -26.06 34.83 8.76
C LEU A 391 -25.54 35.61 9.98
N THR A 392 -24.22 35.72 10.18
CA THR A 392 -23.64 36.53 11.26
C THR A 392 -24.04 38.00 11.12
N ILE A 393 -23.90 38.58 9.92
CA ILE A 393 -24.27 39.96 9.63
C ILE A 393 -25.78 40.17 9.87
N GLY A 394 -26.61 39.24 9.40
CA GLY A 394 -28.06 39.26 9.62
C GLY A 394 -28.43 39.22 11.11
N ALA A 395 -27.81 38.33 11.88
CA ALA A 395 -28.03 38.22 13.32
C ALA A 395 -27.68 39.52 14.03
N PHE A 396 -26.52 40.11 13.70
CA PHE A 396 -26.07 41.37 14.27
C PHE A 396 -27.05 42.52 14.01
N MET A 397 -27.52 42.68 12.76
CA MET A 397 -28.49 43.73 12.40
C MET A 397 -29.81 43.61 13.16
N ILE A 398 -30.25 42.38 13.44
CA ILE A 398 -31.53 42.14 14.14
C ILE A 398 -31.40 42.37 15.63
N ILE A 399 -30.32 41.90 16.25
CA ILE A 399 -30.05 42.10 17.67
C ILE A 399 -29.90 43.59 17.96
N THR A 400 -29.12 44.30 17.14
CA THR A 400 -28.96 45.76 17.26
C THR A 400 -30.29 46.49 17.10
N ARG A 401 -31.11 46.14 16.11
CA ARG A 401 -32.45 46.72 15.96
C ARG A 401 -33.34 46.47 17.18
N LYS A 402 -33.40 45.23 17.67
CA LYS A 402 -34.20 44.86 18.86
C LYS A 402 -33.79 45.67 20.09
N ASN A 403 -32.50 45.89 20.29
CA ASN A 403 -31.97 46.66 21.42
C ASN A 403 -32.21 48.17 21.30
N ILE A 404 -32.48 48.70 20.10
CA ILE A 404 -32.83 50.13 19.88
C ILE A 404 -34.34 50.37 20.08
N SER A 405 -35.16 49.34 19.88
CA SER A 405 -36.63 49.41 20.00
C SER A 405 -37.20 49.02 21.38
N ASN A 406 -36.34 48.63 22.32
CA ASN A 406 -36.65 48.54 23.75
C ASN A 406 -36.06 49.76 24.46
#